data_AF-A0A820TAX6-F1
#
_entry.id   AF-A0A820TAX6-F1
#
_cell.length_a   1.000
_cell.length_b   1.000
_cell.length_c   1.000
_cell.angle_alpha   90.00
_cell.angle_beta   90.00
_cell.angle_gamma   90.00
#
_symmetry.space_group_name_H-M   'P 1'
#
loop_
_entity.id
_entity.type
_entity.pdbx_description
1 polymer ?
#
loop_
_entity_poly.entity_id
_entity_poly.type
_entity_poly.pdbx_seq_one_letter_code
_entity_poly.pdbx_strand_id
1 'polypeptide(L)'
;MVSKISGIITKTNGFYLITNEIGLMNFFIQHTSVSLLITENAVPDVRVDMETILNKLLPKDNSYKHLDEGKDYMQTHAKCSLLGSSINIPITSKLLVFGA
;
A
#
# COMPACT_ATOMS: atom_id res chain seq x y z
N MET A 1 21.70 10.87 -9.67
CA MET A 1 21.03 11.86 -10.54
C MET A 1 19.55 11.76 -10.22
N VAL A 2 18.97 12.72 -9.51
CA VAL A 2 17.54 12.69 -9.14
C VAL A 2 16.78 13.35 -10.30
N SER A 3 16.10 12.55 -11.13
CA SER A 3 15.28 13.11 -12.20
C SER A 3 14.10 13.87 -11.56
N LYS A 4 13.88 15.11 -12.00
CA LYS A 4 12.73 15.91 -11.60
C LYS A 4 11.48 15.24 -12.15
N ILE A 5 10.58 14.79 -11.26
CA ILE A 5 9.26 14.28 -11.65
C ILE A 5 8.49 15.43 -12.32
N SER A 6 8.30 15.33 -13.63
CA SER A 6 7.61 16.33 -14.45
C SER A 6 6.10 16.16 -14.34
N GLY A 7 5.51 16.78 -13.32
CA GLY A 7 4.05 17.00 -13.25
C GLY A 7 3.24 15.86 -12.64
N ILE A 8 2.76 16.08 -11.42
CA ILE A 8 1.67 15.29 -10.83
C ILE A 8 0.37 15.99 -11.23
N ILE A 9 -0.47 15.33 -12.04
CA ILE A 9 -1.82 15.80 -12.33
C ILE A 9 -2.75 15.18 -11.28
N THR A 10 -3.31 15.99 -10.40
CA THR A 10 -4.31 15.55 -9.41
C THR A 10 -5.68 15.47 -10.07
N LYS A 11 -6.32 14.30 -10.01
CA LYS A 11 -7.76 14.14 -10.23
C LYS A 11 -8.41 13.71 -8.92
N THR A 12 -9.72 13.90 -8.82
CA THR A 12 -10.55 13.63 -7.63
C THR A 12 -10.36 12.23 -7.02
N ASN A 13 -9.86 11.24 -7.78
CA ASN A 13 -9.67 9.85 -7.33
C ASN A 13 -8.22 9.32 -7.48
N GLY A 14 -7.20 10.19 -7.64
CA GLY A 14 -5.81 9.73 -7.69
C GLY A 14 -4.84 10.62 -8.47
N PHE A 15 -3.66 10.06 -8.79
CA PHE A 15 -2.62 10.71 -9.59
C PHE A 15 -2.14 9.80 -10.73
N TYR A 16 -1.67 10.42 -11.80
CA TYR A 16 -0.92 9.74 -12.86
C TYR A 16 0.52 10.24 -12.83
N LEU A 17 1.48 9.32 -12.89
CA LEU A 17 2.86 9.66 -13.20
C LEU A 17 3.04 9.57 -14.72
N ILE A 18 3.43 10.68 -15.34
CA ILE A 18 3.89 10.72 -16.73
C ILE A 18 5.36 11.10 -16.71
N THR A 19 6.21 10.23 -17.22
CA THR A 19 7.66 10.44 -17.23
C THR A 19 8.28 9.87 -18.50
N ASN A 20 9.41 10.39 -18.98
CA ASN A 20 10.14 9.79 -20.11
C ASN A 20 11.11 8.69 -19.66
N GLU A 21 11.19 8.43 -18.36
CA GLU A 21 12.07 7.43 -17.78
C GLU A 21 11.49 6.01 -17.91
N ILE A 22 12.36 5.03 -18.14
CA ILE A 22 12.05 3.60 -18.01
C ILE A 22 12.71 3.12 -16.74
N GLY A 23 11.97 2.43 -15.86
CA GLY A 23 12.53 2.00 -14.59
C GLY A 23 11.52 1.43 -13.62
N LEU A 24 11.83 1.54 -12.33
CA LEU A 24 11.01 1.05 -11.23
C LEU A 24 10.69 2.20 -10.29
N MET A 25 9.41 2.41 -10.00
CA MET A 25 8.97 3.36 -8.98
C MET A 25 8.74 2.63 -7.67
N ASN A 26 9.47 3.04 -6.63
CA ASN A 26 9.26 2.54 -5.28
C ASN A 26 8.35 3.50 -4.49
N PHE A 27 7.25 2.98 -3.99
CA PHE A 27 6.41 3.64 -2.98
C PHE A 27 6.74 3.02 -1.64
N PHE A 28 7.15 3.84 -0.67
CA PHE A 28 7.54 3.37 0.65
C PHE A 28 6.93 4.24 1.73
N ILE A 29 6.28 3.61 2.70
CA ILE A 29 5.77 4.28 3.90
C ILE A 29 6.76 4.04 5.04
N GLN A 30 7.19 5.12 5.69
CA GLN A 30 8.06 5.08 6.87
C GLN A 30 7.23 4.82 8.14
N HIS A 31 6.55 3.67 8.20
CA HIS A 31 5.71 3.27 9.32
C HIS A 31 5.76 1.74 9.50
N THR A 32 5.70 1.26 10.74
CA THR A 32 5.83 -0.17 11.07
C THR A 32 4.50 -0.91 11.17
N SER A 33 3.39 -0.18 11.30
CA SER A 33 2.03 -0.72 11.42
C SER A 33 1.07 -0.27 10.32
N VAL A 34 1.57 0.32 9.23
CA VAL A 34 0.79 0.69 8.05
C VAL A 34 1.42 0.07 6.82
N SER A 35 0.61 -0.56 5.98
CA SER A 35 1.04 -1.24 4.75
C SER A 35 0.48 -0.56 3.51
N LEU A 36 1.09 -0.90 2.38
CA LEU A 36 0.61 -0.56 1.05
C LEU A 36 0.09 -1.82 0.36
N LEU A 37 -1.00 -1.70 -0.38
CA LEU A 37 -1.56 -2.79 -1.17
C LEU A 37 -2.13 -2.26 -2.50
N ILE A 38 -1.85 -2.96 -3.60
CA ILE A 38 -2.54 -2.76 -4.89
C ILE A 38 -3.68 -3.77 -4.97
N THR A 39 -4.89 -3.28 -5.20
CA THR A 39 -6.09 -4.11 -5.43
C THR A 39 -6.91 -3.56 -6.58
N GLU A 40 -7.90 -4.35 -7.01
CA GLU A 40 -8.95 -3.89 -7.90
C GLU A 40 -9.70 -2.69 -7.29
N ASN A 41 -10.03 -1.71 -8.14
CA ASN A 41 -10.82 -0.53 -7.78
C ASN A 41 -12.06 -0.38 -8.68
N ALA A 42 -12.65 -1.49 -9.12
CA ALA A 42 -13.90 -1.49 -9.88
C ALA A 42 -15.13 -1.65 -8.96
N VAL A 43 -15.03 -2.51 -7.95
CA VAL A 43 -16.11 -2.78 -7.00
C VAL A 43 -15.70 -2.36 -5.59
N PRO A 44 -16.46 -1.51 -4.89
CA PRO A 44 -16.16 -1.09 -3.52
C PRO A 44 -16.01 -2.24 -2.52
N ASP A 45 -16.74 -3.33 -2.73
CA ASP A 45 -16.78 -4.51 -1.85
C ASP A 45 -15.42 -5.18 -1.69
N VAL A 46 -14.54 -5.10 -2.69
CA VAL A 46 -13.16 -5.64 -2.61
C VAL A 46 -12.42 -5.06 -1.40
N ARG A 47 -12.61 -3.77 -1.10
CA ARG A 47 -11.96 -3.14 0.07
C ARG A 47 -12.52 -3.69 1.38
N VAL A 48 -13.83 -3.92 1.44
CA VAL A 48 -14.52 -4.47 2.62
C VAL A 48 -14.12 -5.93 2.85
N ASP A 49 -14.03 -6.71 1.77
CA ASP A 49 -13.63 -8.11 1.82
C ASP A 49 -12.17 -8.26 2.23
N MET A 50 -11.27 -7.43 1.69
CA MET A 50 -9.86 -7.43 2.10
C MET A 50 -9.71 -7.08 3.59
N GLU A 51 -10.42 -6.06 4.07
CA GLU A 51 -10.44 -5.74 5.50
C GLU A 51 -10.97 -6.92 6.34
N THR A 52 -12.07 -7.54 5.90
CA THR A 52 -12.69 -8.69 6.56
C THR A 52 -11.74 -9.88 6.62
N ILE A 53 -11.06 -10.21 5.53
CA ILE A 53 -10.07 -11.28 5.46
C ILE A 53 -8.92 -11.01 6.43
N LEU A 54 -8.35 -9.81 6.43
CA LEU A 54 -7.25 -9.44 7.32
C LEU A 54 -7.66 -9.46 8.80
N ASN A 55 -8.89 -9.03 9.11
CA ASN A 55 -9.44 -9.09 10.46
C ASN A 55 -9.72 -10.53 10.94
N LYS A 56 -10.05 -11.45 10.02
CA LYS A 56 -10.21 -12.87 10.33
C LYS A 56 -8.87 -13.58 10.51
N LEU A 57 -7.87 -13.27 9.68
CA LEU A 57 -6.53 -13.85 9.75
C LEU A 57 -5.76 -13.36 11.00
N LEU A 58 -5.90 -12.09 11.33
CA LEU A 58 -5.22 -11.43 12.45
C LEU A 58 -6.27 -10.72 13.33
N PRO A 59 -7.04 -11.49 14.13
CA PRO A 59 -8.06 -10.94 14.98
C PRO A 59 -7.46 -10.02 16.04
N LYS A 60 -8.25 -9.04 16.47
CA LYS A 60 -7.94 -8.25 17.66
C LYS A 60 -7.96 -9.20 18.86
N ASP A 61 -6.81 -9.39 19.48
CA ASP A 61 -6.63 -10.28 20.62
C ASP A 61 -5.65 -9.63 21.60
N ASN A 62 -5.97 -9.74 22.89
CA ASN A 62 -5.14 -9.23 23.98
C ASN A 62 -4.11 -10.27 24.47
N SER A 63 -4.01 -11.43 23.82
CA SER A 63 -3.03 -12.48 24.13
C SER A 63 -1.60 -12.15 23.71
N TYR A 64 -1.40 -11.09 22.91
CA TYR A 64 -0.08 -10.69 22.45
C TYR A 64 0.74 -9.99 23.53
N LYS A 65 2.06 -10.20 23.51
CA LYS A 65 2.98 -9.63 24.51
C LYS A 65 3.26 -8.14 24.30
N HIS A 66 3.17 -7.65 23.07
CA HIS A 66 3.44 -6.25 22.75
C HIS A 66 2.20 -5.40 23.04
N LEU A 67 2.27 -4.60 24.11
CA LEU A 67 1.18 -3.76 24.59
C LEU A 67 1.58 -2.28 24.70
N ASP A 68 2.83 -1.94 24.36
CA ASP A 68 3.42 -0.60 24.58
C ASP A 68 2.73 0.49 23.77
N GLU A 69 2.16 0.13 22.61
CA GLU A 69 1.40 1.02 21.73
C GLU A 69 -0.11 0.93 21.96
N GLY A 70 -0.53 0.16 22.98
CA GLY A 70 -1.90 -0.15 23.32
C GLY A 70 -2.24 -1.64 23.06
N LYS A 71 -3.19 -2.16 23.82
CA LYS A 71 -3.49 -3.61 23.83
C LYS A 71 -3.99 -4.15 22.48
N ASP A 72 -4.60 -3.28 21.68
CA ASP A 72 -5.18 -3.63 20.38
C ASP A 72 -4.32 -3.17 19.19
N TYR A 73 -3.02 -3.00 19.34
CA TYR A 73 -2.17 -2.49 18.25
C TYR A 73 -1.21 -3.52 17.67
N MET A 74 -0.94 -4.65 18.34
CA MET A 74 0.00 -5.64 17.79
C MET A 74 -0.45 -6.21 16.44
N GLN A 75 -1.75 -6.42 16.20
CA GLN A 75 -2.21 -6.97 14.92
C GLN A 75 -1.95 -6.03 13.73
N THR A 76 -1.77 -4.73 13.94
CA THR A 76 -1.48 -3.79 12.84
C THR A 76 -0.04 -3.97 12.34
N HIS A 77 0.92 -4.21 13.24
CA HIS A 77 2.29 -4.60 12.89
C HIS A 77 2.33 -5.94 12.14
N ALA A 78 1.54 -6.92 12.58
CA ALA A 78 1.44 -8.21 11.90
C ALA A 78 0.84 -8.06 10.48
N LYS A 79 -0.25 -7.29 10.33
CA LYS A 79 -0.82 -6.97 9.00
C LYS A 79 0.19 -6.26 8.10
N CYS A 80 0.93 -5.30 8.67
CA CYS A 80 1.98 -4.59 7.96
C CYS A 80 3.11 -5.53 7.51
N SER A 81 3.50 -6.49 8.34
CA SER A 81 4.53 -7.48 8.00
C SER A 81 4.08 -8.44 6.89
N LEU A 82 2.78 -8.77 6.81
CA LEU A 82 2.23 -9.62 5.74
C LEU A 82 2.11 -8.88 4.40
N LEU A 83 1.66 -7.64 4.43
CA LEU A 83 1.38 -6.85 3.22
C LEU A 83 2.60 -6.10 2.69
N GLY A 84 3.50 -5.70 3.60
CA GLY A 84 4.68 -4.90 3.30
C GLY A 84 4.43 -3.39 3.37
N SER A 85 5.50 -2.64 3.65
CA SER A 85 5.50 -1.17 3.69
C SER A 85 5.96 -0.53 2.37
N SER A 86 6.33 -1.35 1.38
CA SER A 86 6.82 -0.90 0.08
C SER A 86 6.15 -1.62 -1.09
N ILE A 87 5.88 -0.88 -2.16
CA ILE A 87 5.45 -1.43 -3.45
C ILE A 87 6.36 -0.89 -4.55
N ASN A 88 6.76 -1.78 -5.44
CA ASN A 88 7.54 -1.46 -6.62
C ASN A 88 6.69 -1.61 -7.88
N ILE A 89 6.54 -0.53 -8.65
CA ILE A 89 5.72 -0.49 -9.86
C ILE A 89 6.62 -0.19 -11.07
N PRO A 90 6.66 -1.05 -12.10
CA PRO A 90 7.41 -0.77 -13.32
C PRO A 90 6.88 0.46 -14.04
N ILE A 91 7.79 1.21 -14.67
CA ILE A 91 7.49 2.32 -15.57
C ILE A 91 7.91 1.91 -16.98
N THR A 92 6.95 1.88 -17.90
CA THR A 92 7.21 1.67 -19.34
C THR A 92 6.28 2.56 -20.17
N SER A 93 6.69 2.91 -21.39
CA SER A 93 5.86 3.71 -22.30
C SER A 93 5.29 4.99 -21.65
N LYS A 94 6.08 5.61 -20.78
CA LYS A 94 5.76 6.81 -20.00
C LYS A 94 4.74 6.67 -18.89
N LEU A 95 4.29 5.46 -18.58
CA LEU A 95 3.23 5.17 -17.62
C LEU A 95 3.66 4.15 -16.58
N LEU A 96 2.99 4.17 -15.42
CA LEU A 96 3.03 3.09 -14.45
C LEU A 96 2.30 1.87 -15.03
N VAL A 97 2.89 0.69 -14.87
CA VAL A 97 2.32 -0.58 -15.36
C VAL A 97 1.57 -1.26 -14.22
N PHE A 98 0.28 -1.52 -14.46
CA PHE A 98 -0.57 -2.33 -13.58
C PHE A 98 -1.04 -3.59 -14.32
N GLY A 99 -1.49 -4.58 -13.55
CA GLY A 99 -2.21 -5.74 -14.10
C GLY A 99 -3.56 -5.33 -14.69
N ALA A 100 -4.08 -6.19 -15.57
CA ALA A 100 -5.43 -6.05 -16.14
C ALA A 100 -6.51 -6.46 -15.13
#